data_AF-A0A534LPE4-F1
#
_entry.id   AF-A0A534LPE4-F1
#
_cell.length_a   1.000
_cell.length_b   1.000
_cell.length_c   1.000
_cell.angle_alpha   90.00
_cell.angle_beta   90.00
_cell.angle_gamma   90.00
#
_symmetry.space_group_name_H-M   'P 1'
#
loop_
_entity.id
_entity.type
_entity.pdbx_description
1 polymer ?
#
loop_
_entity_poly.entity_id
_entity_poly.type
_entity_poly.pdbx_seq_one_letter_code
_entity_poly.pdbx_strand_id
1 'polypeptide(L)'
;MCFCILAVQSKAHGADAAVRDLVARDLLWPGRQREVAAFLRPRTRFHNHKAAYIVRARERFFPPNGPILGKSLDGLADPKLARAWLVREIDGLGWKEASHFLRNIGRGD
;
A
#
# COMPACT_ATOMS: atom_id res chain seq x y z
N MET A 1 -2.39 3.76 0.23
CA MET A 1 -1.89 2.47 -0.30
C MET A 1 -1.45 1.52 0.81
N CYS A 2 -0.43 1.86 1.62
CA CYS A 2 0.10 0.99 2.67
C CYS A 2 -0.97 0.51 3.66
N PHE A 3 -1.92 1.38 4.03
CA PHE A 3 -3.10 1.00 4.81
C PHE A 3 -3.88 -0.14 4.16
N CYS A 4 -4.18 -0.07 2.85
CA CYS A 4 -4.93 -1.11 2.14
C CYS A 4 -4.18 -2.45 2.13
N ILE A 5 -2.86 -2.43 1.91
CA ILE A 5 -1.99 -3.62 1.99
C ILE A 5 -2.01 -4.21 3.40
N LEU A 6 -1.90 -3.38 4.44
CA LEU A 6 -1.92 -3.84 5.83
C LEU A 6 -3.30 -4.29 6.30
N ALA A 7 -4.38 -3.75 5.73
CA ALA A 7 -5.75 -4.12 6.07
C ALA A 7 -6.18 -5.47 5.49
N VAL A 8 -5.44 -6.04 4.53
CA VAL A 8 -5.71 -7.41 4.03
C VAL A 8 -5.71 -8.39 5.19
N GLN A 9 -6.87 -9.01 5.42
CA GLN A 9 -7.10 -9.97 6.51
C GLN A 9 -6.65 -9.43 7.88
N SER A 10 -6.87 -8.14 8.14
CA SER A 10 -6.56 -7.48 9.40
C SER A 10 -7.60 -6.40 9.71
N LYS A 11 -7.79 -6.06 10.98
CA LYS A 11 -8.75 -5.03 11.37
C LYS A 11 -8.25 -3.65 10.92
N ALA A 12 -9.15 -2.81 10.43
CA ALA A 12 -8.82 -1.48 9.92
C ALA A 12 -8.05 -0.63 10.95
N HIS A 13 -8.49 -0.58 12.21
CA HIS A 13 -7.81 0.16 13.27
C HIS A 13 -6.36 -0.31 13.49
N GLY A 14 -6.10 -1.61 13.40
CA GLY A 14 -4.77 -2.17 13.58
C GLY A 14 -3.85 -1.88 12.40
N ALA A 15 -4.40 -1.92 11.18
CA ALA A 15 -3.68 -1.54 9.98
C ALA A 15 -3.31 -0.05 9.99
N ASP A 16 -4.25 0.81 10.36
CA ASP A 16 -4.07 2.25 10.49
C ASP A 16 -3.00 2.60 11.54
N ALA A 17 -3.09 2.02 12.74
CA ALA A 17 -2.08 2.17 13.78
C ALA A 17 -0.69 1.70 13.31
N ALA A 18 -0.62 0.57 12.60
CA ALA A 18 0.65 0.07 12.06
C ALA A 18 1.26 1.01 11.00
N VAL A 19 0.46 1.64 10.15
CA VAL A 19 0.97 2.65 9.20
C VAL A 19 1.52 3.87 9.95
N ARG A 20 0.77 4.42 10.92
CA ARG A 20 1.24 5.56 11.71
C ARG A 20 2.55 5.28 12.42
N ASP A 21 2.67 4.10 13.04
CA ASP A 21 3.88 3.71 13.75
C ASP A 21 5.06 3.44 12.81
N LEU A 22 4.82 2.94 11.58
CA LEU A 22 5.87 2.85 10.55
C LEU A 22 6.42 4.23 10.17
N VAL A 23 5.54 5.24 10.08
CA VAL A 23 5.95 6.63 9.81
C VAL A 23 6.72 7.20 11.00
N ALA A 24 6.18 7.06 12.22
CA ALA A 24 6.78 7.61 13.44
C ALA A 24 8.17 7.02 13.76
N ARG A 25 8.44 5.79 13.30
CA ARG A 25 9.73 5.10 13.48
C ARG A 25 10.67 5.22 12.28
N ASP A 26 10.30 6.04 11.30
CA ASP A 26 11.06 6.21 10.05
C ASP A 26 11.34 4.88 9.33
N LEU A 27 10.37 3.97 9.33
CA LEU A 27 10.46 2.67 8.65
C LEU A 27 9.69 2.65 7.33
N LEU A 28 8.73 3.55 7.14
CA LEU A 28 7.90 3.56 5.93
C LEU A 28 8.73 3.95 4.69
N TRP A 29 9.57 4.98 4.79
CA TRP A 29 10.30 5.54 3.66
C TRP A 29 11.70 4.94 3.48
N PRO A 30 12.60 4.94 4.48
CA PRO A 30 13.93 4.34 4.30
C PRO A 30 13.99 2.86 4.71
N GLY A 31 13.03 2.36 5.49
CA GLY A 31 13.08 1.00 6.03
C GLY A 31 13.14 -0.06 4.94
N ARG A 32 14.07 -1.01 5.07
CA ARG A 32 14.19 -2.15 4.16
C ARG A 32 13.16 -3.22 4.51
N GLN A 33 12.92 -4.13 3.58
CA GLN A 33 11.92 -5.20 3.75
C GLN A 33 12.09 -5.97 5.07
N ARG A 34 13.33 -6.31 5.47
CA ARG A 34 13.59 -7.04 6.72
C ARG A 34 13.22 -6.22 7.96
N GLU A 35 13.49 -4.92 7.95
CA GLU A 35 13.19 -4.01 9.07
C GLU A 35 11.68 -3.80 9.20
N VAL A 36 10.99 -3.57 8.08
CA VAL A 36 9.53 -3.46 8.03
C VAL A 36 8.87 -4.78 8.46
N ALA A 37 9.38 -5.93 8.02
CA ALA A 37 8.85 -7.24 8.40
C ALA A 37 9.02 -7.52 9.91
N ALA A 38 10.20 -7.22 10.47
CA ALA A 38 10.46 -7.36 11.89
C ALA A 38 9.51 -6.48 12.73
N PHE A 39 9.30 -5.24 12.29
CA PHE A 39 8.36 -4.32 12.93
C PHE A 39 6.90 -4.82 12.86
N LEU A 40 6.49 -5.40 11.72
CA LEU A 40 5.13 -5.89 11.51
C LEU A 40 4.87 -7.26 12.17
N ARG A 41 5.90 -8.03 12.51
CA ARG A 41 5.81 -9.38 13.08
C ARG A 41 4.84 -9.51 14.26
N PRO A 42 4.88 -8.66 15.31
CA PRO A 42 3.93 -8.74 16.41
C PRO A 42 2.53 -8.22 16.07
N ARG A 43 2.33 -7.59 14.90
CA ARG A 43 1.09 -6.88 14.54
C ARG A 43 0.23 -7.65 13.53
N THR A 44 0.84 -8.51 12.71
CA THR A 44 0.11 -9.25 11.68
C THR A 44 0.81 -10.55 11.30
N ARG A 45 0.02 -11.61 11.10
CA ARG A 45 0.53 -12.94 10.74
C ARG A 45 1.27 -12.97 9.39
N PHE A 46 0.91 -12.08 8.46
CA PHE A 46 1.50 -12.00 7.12
C PHE A 46 2.56 -10.89 6.98
N HIS A 47 3.32 -10.63 8.05
CA HIS A 47 4.30 -9.54 8.13
C HIS A 47 5.33 -9.57 6.98
N ASN A 48 5.84 -10.74 6.59
CA ASN A 48 6.82 -10.86 5.52
C ASN A 48 6.27 -10.42 4.15
N HIS A 49 5.09 -10.92 3.76
CA HIS A 49 4.45 -10.54 2.49
C HIS A 49 4.06 -9.06 2.50
N LYS A 50 3.44 -8.59 3.58
CA LYS A 50 3.02 -7.19 3.71
C LYS A 50 4.21 -6.22 3.65
N ALA A 51 5.33 -6.56 4.30
CA ALA A 51 6.55 -5.77 4.19
C ALA A 51 7.11 -5.75 2.77
N ALA A 52 7.16 -6.91 2.10
CA ALA A 52 7.62 -7.01 0.71
C ALA A 52 6.77 -6.15 -0.23
N TYR A 53 5.43 -6.20 -0.09
CA TYR A 53 4.51 -5.44 -0.93
C TYR A 53 4.62 -3.93 -0.70
N ILE A 54 4.76 -3.49 0.56
CA ILE A 54 4.99 -2.07 0.89
C ILE A 54 6.28 -1.58 0.23
N VAL A 55 7.39 -2.32 0.39
CA VAL A 55 8.69 -1.93 -0.15
C VAL A 55 8.69 -1.90 -1.68
N ARG A 56 8.17 -2.94 -2.34
CA ARG A 56 8.06 -2.96 -3.81
C ARG A 56 7.19 -1.82 -4.34
N ALA A 57 6.04 -1.57 -3.71
CA ALA A 57 5.15 -0.50 -4.13
C ALA A 57 5.80 0.88 -3.92
N ARG A 58 6.57 1.06 -2.83
CA ARG A 58 7.36 2.27 -2.60
C ARG A 58 8.41 2.45 -3.70
N GLU A 59 9.24 1.45 -3.94
CA GLU A 59 10.32 1.51 -4.95
C GLU A 59 9.78 1.78 -6.35
N ARG A 60 8.66 1.14 -6.70
CA ARG A 60 8.04 1.29 -8.00
C ARG A 60 7.40 2.65 -8.22
N PHE A 61 6.65 3.15 -7.24
CA PHE A 61 5.77 4.30 -7.43
C PHE A 61 6.21 5.59 -6.76
N PHE A 62 7.20 5.51 -5.88
CA PHE A 62 7.80 6.65 -5.16
C PHE A 62 9.34 6.66 -5.33
N PRO A 63 9.85 6.64 -6.58
CA PRO A 63 11.29 6.73 -6.84
C PRO A 63 11.88 8.11 -6.46
N PRO A 64 13.22 8.25 -6.40
CA PRO A 64 13.88 9.51 -6.01
C PRO A 64 13.54 10.73 -6.88
N ASN A 65 13.15 10.52 -8.14
CA ASN A 65 12.71 11.57 -9.06
C ASN A 65 11.25 12.00 -8.87
N GLY A 66 10.57 11.45 -7.87
CA GLY A 66 9.23 11.87 -7.44
C GLY A 66 8.16 10.80 -7.63
N PRO A 67 7.00 10.96 -6.98
CA PRO A 67 5.90 10.00 -7.04
C PRO A 67 5.29 9.93 -8.45
N ILE A 68 5.13 8.71 -8.97
CA ILE A 68 4.53 8.44 -10.28
C ILE A 68 3.13 7.83 -10.20
N LEU A 69 2.68 7.35 -9.02
CA LEU A 69 1.38 6.70 -8.85
C LEU A 69 0.22 7.59 -9.33
N GLY A 70 0.24 8.87 -8.95
CA GLY A 70 -0.80 9.83 -9.34
C GLY A 70 -0.89 9.97 -10.87
N LYS A 71 0.27 10.19 -11.53
CA LYS A 71 0.36 10.29 -12.99
C LYS A 71 -0.12 9.02 -13.69
N SER A 72 0.22 7.84 -13.16
CA SER A 72 -0.26 6.58 -13.72
C SER A 72 -1.79 6.44 -13.62
N LEU A 73 -2.40 6.95 -12.55
CA LEU A 73 -3.85 6.93 -12.38
C LEU A 73 -4.56 8.05 -13.14
N ASP A 74 -3.91 9.18 -13.43
CA ASP A 74 -4.50 10.29 -14.20
C ASP A 74 -4.80 9.88 -15.64
N GLY A 75 -4.01 8.97 -16.21
CA GLY A 75 -4.29 8.36 -17.52
C GLY A 75 -5.48 7.39 -17.53
N LEU A 76 -6.10 7.12 -16.37
CA LEU A 76 -7.16 6.13 -16.18
C LEU A 76 -8.39 6.78 -15.57
N ALA A 77 -9.13 7.56 -16.38
CA ALA A 77 -10.31 8.31 -15.93
C ALA A 77 -11.46 7.40 -15.47
N ASP A 78 -11.60 6.20 -16.02
CA ASP A 78 -12.60 5.22 -15.58
C ASP A 78 -12.15 4.52 -14.28
N PRO A 79 -12.90 4.63 -13.16
CA PRO A 79 -12.61 3.93 -11.92
C PRO A 79 -12.44 2.42 -12.08
N LYS A 80 -13.13 1.78 -13.04
CA LYS A 80 -12.99 0.34 -13.31
C LYS A 80 -11.64 0.02 -13.93
N LEU A 81 -11.16 0.84 -14.87
CA LEU A 81 -9.84 0.70 -15.47
C LEU A 81 -8.73 0.98 -14.45
N ALA A 82 -8.87 2.06 -13.67
CA ALA A 82 -7.94 2.37 -12.58
C ALA A 82 -7.86 1.23 -11.57
N ARG A 83 -9.00 0.62 -11.23
CA ARG A 83 -9.06 -0.54 -10.32
C ARG A 83 -8.35 -1.76 -10.89
N ALA A 84 -8.64 -2.12 -12.14
CA ALA A 84 -8.01 -3.27 -12.80
C ALA A 84 -6.48 -3.08 -12.90
N TRP A 85 -6.04 -1.87 -13.22
CA TRP A 85 -4.64 -1.51 -13.25
C TRP A 85 -3.98 -1.64 -11.88
N LEU A 86 -4.59 -1.13 -10.82
CA LEU A 86 -4.06 -1.27 -9.45
C LEU A 86 -3.89 -2.72 -9.03
N VAL A 87 -4.86 -3.59 -9.33
CA VAL A 87 -4.79 -5.03 -9.04
C VAL A 87 -3.63 -5.69 -9.79
N ARG A 88 -3.37 -5.27 -11.03
CA ARG A 88 -2.28 -5.79 -11.85
C ARG A 88 -0.91 -5.30 -11.38
N GLU A 89 -0.80 -4.03 -10.99
CA GLU A 89 0.50 -3.39 -10.78
C GLU A 89 0.98 -3.36 -9.34
N ILE A 90 0.10 -3.55 -8.36
CA ILE A 90 0.42 -3.44 -6.93
C ILE A 90 0.19 -4.77 -6.24
N ASP A 91 1.30 -5.42 -5.87
CA ASP A 91 1.26 -6.65 -5.09
C ASP A 91 0.45 -6.47 -3.80
N GLY A 92 -0.38 -7.47 -3.50
CA GLY A 92 -1.21 -7.48 -2.30
C GLY A 92 -2.51 -6.67 -2.38
N LEU A 93 -2.82 -6.02 -3.51
CA LEU A 93 -4.14 -5.45 -3.76
C LEU A 93 -5.01 -6.42 -4.57
N GLY A 94 -6.11 -6.89 -3.97
CA GLY A 94 -7.20 -7.51 -4.71
C GLY A 94 -8.22 -6.47 -5.19
N TRP A 95 -9.26 -6.93 -5.88
CA TRP A 95 -10.34 -6.06 -6.39
C TRP A 95 -10.98 -5.20 -5.31
N LYS A 96 -11.17 -5.77 -4.11
CA LYS A 96 -11.75 -5.07 -2.96
C LYS A 96 -10.79 -3.99 -2.45
N GLU A 97 -9.53 -4.31 -2.25
CA GLU A 97 -8.53 -3.39 -1.72
C GLU A 97 -8.20 -2.26 -2.70
N ALA A 98 -8.17 -2.56 -4.01
CA ALA A 98 -8.02 -1.55 -5.05
C ALA A 98 -9.21 -0.59 -5.08
N SER A 99 -10.45 -1.10 -4.98
CA SER A 99 -11.65 -0.26 -4.86
C SER A 99 -11.58 0.62 -3.60
N HIS A 100 -11.18 0.04 -2.46
CA HIS A 100 -11.04 0.76 -1.20
C HIS A 100 -9.97 1.85 -1.28
N PHE A 101 -8.85 1.57 -1.94
CA PHE A 101 -7.80 2.56 -2.18
C PHE A 101 -8.31 3.72 -3.03
N LEU A 102 -9.00 3.44 -4.15
CA LEU A 102 -9.56 4.47 -5.02
C LEU A 102 -10.56 5.37 -4.28
N ARG A 103 -11.47 4.77 -3.50
CA ARG A 103 -12.41 5.53 -2.66
C ARG A 103 -11.68 6.46 -1.69
N ASN A 104 -10.63 5.96 -1.03
CA ASN A 104 -9.87 6.73 -0.05
C ASN A 104 -9.09 7.90 -0.65
N ILE A 105 -8.88 7.92 -1.97
CA ILE A 105 -8.24 9.03 -2.68
C ILE A 105 -9.23 9.84 -3.55
N GLY A 106 -10.54 9.63 -3.37
CA GLY A 106 -11.58 10.37 -4.10
C GLY A 106 -11.74 9.99 -5.58
N ARG A 107 -11.27 8.80 -5.98
CA ARG A 107 -11.38 8.27 -7.36
C ARG A 107 -12.22 7.00 -7.48
N GLY A 108 -12.90 6.61 -6.41
CA GLY A 108 -13.81 5.48 -6.41
C GLY A 108 -15.26 5.94 -6.60
N ASP A 109 -16.09 5.05 -7.12
CA ASP A 109 -17.55 5.18 -7.08
C ASP A 109 -18.09 5.19 -5.62
#